data_AF-A0A485KPI5-F1
#
_entry.id   AF-A0A485KPI5-F1
#
_cell.length_a   1.000
_cell.length_b   1.000
_cell.length_c   1.000
_cell.angle_alpha   90.00
_cell.angle_beta   90.00
_cell.angle_gamma   90.00
#
_symmetry.space_group_name_H-M   'P 1'
#
loop_
_entity.id
_entity.type
_entity.pdbx_description
1 polymer ?
#
loop_
_entity_poly.entity_id
_entity_poly.type
_entity_poly.pdbx_seq_one_letter_code
_entity_poly.pdbx_strand_id
1 'polypeptide(L)'
;MGKDGGGSGADGVLDRLQASLLSFRDAKIVVSIEQTAVDAVGGGLIFLGGVSLTQLIMAVGRVSASTPLIPSLVGGVGVTTSSILVGAFCLRETDPSPVQMTAAAATGLLLFRLLGGRFRALAPSDFRHPGAFGHAKISLPATLEYADGNARAVIQSFGRLYGCHTCGIRSAAAKFHADHQPPVMVAKAENERFWAKYITGPIVQRYYPQCGGCSNIQGAQVKKNAKKLKLHLTSVRPYHATGFWMVLFGAGGLGGYMATTGRADDSKYASSSSAQDGPVSLVEQVAHEASEVLQSPVPPAVALARLRATEVRLKQERRDAASIPRQIAIDDELMRIRQKKALVKAKAKAQPAKR
;
A
#
# COMPACT_ATOMS: atom_id res chain seq x y z
N MET A 1 53.61 34.91 49.18
CA MET A 1 54.01 33.57 48.66
C MET A 1 52.75 32.91 48.12
N GLY A 2 52.75 32.64 46.82
CA GLY A 2 51.58 32.31 46.01
C GLY A 2 51.05 30.89 46.24
N LYS A 3 49.75 30.73 46.01
CA LYS A 3 49.02 29.48 46.11
C LYS A 3 48.19 29.31 44.84
N ASP A 4 48.89 29.08 43.74
CA ASP A 4 48.28 28.77 42.45
C ASP A 4 48.26 27.24 42.32
N GLY A 5 47.11 26.64 42.60
CA GLY A 5 46.95 25.19 42.66
C GLY A 5 45.69 24.69 41.97
N GLY A 6 45.87 24.13 40.78
CA GLY A 6 45.36 22.78 40.50
C GLY A 6 43.87 22.57 40.20
N GLY A 7 43.23 23.43 39.40
CA GLY A 7 41.83 23.22 38.95
C GLY A 7 41.63 22.74 37.50
N SER A 8 42.65 22.82 36.63
CA SER A 8 42.46 22.78 35.16
C SER A 8 42.28 21.39 34.50
N GLY A 9 42.35 20.30 35.25
CA GLY A 9 42.43 18.95 34.67
C GLY A 9 41.10 18.30 34.33
N ALA A 10 40.07 18.50 35.17
CA ALA A 10 38.80 17.80 35.05
C ALA A 10 37.88 18.42 33.98
N ASP A 11 37.81 19.74 33.93
CA ASP A 11 36.94 20.47 33.00
C ASP A 11 37.37 20.26 31.53
N GLY A 12 38.69 20.20 31.28
CA GLY A 12 39.23 19.93 29.94
C GLY A 12 38.97 18.51 29.43
N VAL A 13 38.69 17.54 30.31
CA VAL A 13 38.32 16.17 29.90
C VAL A 13 36.84 16.11 29.54
N LEU A 14 35.98 16.79 30.30
CA LEU A 14 34.55 16.90 30.01
C LEU A 14 34.29 17.62 28.68
N ASP A 15 34.99 18.71 28.40
CA ASP A 15 34.85 19.45 27.14
C ASP A 15 35.28 18.61 25.92
N ARG A 16 36.35 17.81 26.05
CA ARG A 16 36.81 16.90 24.97
C ARG A 16 35.87 15.73 24.76
N LEU A 17 35.28 15.19 25.83
CA LEU A 17 34.24 14.16 25.76
C LEU A 17 32.98 14.71 25.12
N GLN A 18 32.55 15.92 25.49
CA GLN A 18 31.39 16.58 24.90
C GLN A 18 31.60 16.89 23.42
N ALA A 19 32.75 17.44 23.03
CA ALA A 19 33.08 17.70 21.63
C ALA A 19 33.16 16.41 20.80
N SER A 20 33.71 15.34 21.37
CA SER A 20 33.77 14.02 20.73
C SER A 20 32.38 13.41 20.59
N LEU A 21 31.54 13.47 21.63
CA LEU A 21 30.15 13.00 21.58
C LEU A 21 29.33 13.77 20.55
N LEU A 22 29.52 15.08 20.43
CA LEU A 22 28.87 15.91 19.40
C LEU A 22 29.32 15.51 17.99
N SER A 23 30.62 15.35 17.75
CA SER A 23 31.11 14.96 16.41
C SER A 23 30.74 13.53 16.03
N PHE A 24 30.74 12.59 16.98
CA PHE A 24 30.26 11.21 16.75
C PHE A 24 28.75 11.16 16.48
N ARG A 25 27.97 11.99 17.18
CA ARG A 25 26.53 12.11 16.96
C ARG A 25 26.25 12.63 15.56
N ASP A 26 27.01 13.63 15.11
CA ASP A 26 26.86 14.21 13.79
C ASP A 26 27.26 13.21 12.68
N ALA A 27 28.37 12.49 12.84
CA ALA A 27 28.81 11.50 11.84
C ALA A 27 27.83 10.32 11.67
N LYS A 28 27.32 9.75 12.78
CA LYS A 28 26.36 8.64 12.71
C LYS A 28 25.02 9.07 12.13
N ILE A 29 24.56 10.28 12.47
CA ILE A 29 23.32 10.83 11.93
C ILE A 29 23.46 11.04 10.42
N VAL A 30 24.56 11.63 9.96
CA VAL A 30 24.81 11.87 8.53
C VAL A 30 24.81 10.57 7.74
N VAL A 31 25.55 9.55 8.19
CA VAL A 31 25.59 8.23 7.53
C VAL A 31 24.21 7.58 7.50
N SER A 32 23.45 7.65 8.60
CA SER A 32 22.08 7.10 8.62
C SER A 32 21.15 7.85 7.67
N ILE A 33 21.23 9.18 7.60
CA ILE A 33 20.43 9.99 6.68
C ILE A 33 20.77 9.65 5.24
N GLU A 34 22.05 9.53 4.91
CA GLU A 34 22.53 9.17 3.57
C GLU A 34 22.01 7.79 3.16
N GLN A 35 22.16 6.79 4.02
CA GLN A 35 21.68 5.43 3.76
C GLN A 35 20.15 5.41 3.59
N THR A 36 19.40 6.07 4.47
CA THR A 36 17.94 6.18 4.36
C THR A 36 17.52 6.89 3.06
N ALA A 37 18.26 7.92 2.63
CA ALA A 37 17.98 8.60 1.37
C ALA A 37 18.19 7.68 0.16
N VAL A 38 19.30 6.93 0.14
CA VAL A 38 19.59 5.93 -0.90
C VAL A 38 18.51 4.85 -0.93
N ASP A 39 18.14 4.30 0.22
CA ASP A 39 17.10 3.27 0.32
C ASP A 39 15.72 3.83 -0.09
N ALA A 40 15.38 5.08 0.25
CA ALA A 40 14.12 5.69 -0.14
C ALA A 40 14.02 5.92 -1.65
N VAL A 41 15.11 6.37 -2.29
CA VAL A 41 15.18 6.47 -3.75
C VAL A 41 15.06 5.08 -4.39
N GLY A 42 15.78 4.08 -3.86
CA GLY A 42 15.70 2.69 -4.31
C GLY A 42 14.29 2.12 -4.23
N GLY A 43 13.63 2.26 -3.07
CA GLY A 43 12.24 1.84 -2.88
C GLY A 43 11.27 2.58 -3.80
N GLY A 44 11.48 3.88 -4.02
CA GLY A 44 10.71 4.68 -4.97
C GLY A 44 10.82 4.14 -6.41
N LEU A 45 12.03 3.85 -6.88
CA LEU A 45 12.28 3.31 -8.21
C LEU A 45 11.71 1.90 -8.39
N ILE A 46 11.87 1.02 -7.40
CA ILE A 46 11.28 -0.34 -7.41
C ILE A 46 9.77 -0.26 -7.55
N PHE A 47 9.12 0.59 -6.73
CA PHE A 47 7.68 0.74 -6.78
C PHE A 47 7.20 1.30 -8.12
N LEU A 48 7.83 2.38 -8.61
CA LEU A 48 7.52 2.98 -9.90
C LEU A 48 7.67 1.98 -11.04
N GLY A 49 8.76 1.19 -11.03
CA GLY A 49 9.00 0.12 -12.00
C GLY A 49 7.89 -0.94 -11.98
N GLY A 50 7.50 -1.41 -10.79
CA GLY A 50 6.44 -2.42 -10.64
C GLY A 50 5.06 -1.96 -11.11
N VAL A 51 4.65 -0.73 -10.76
CA VAL A 51 3.36 -0.18 -11.27
C VAL A 51 3.43 0.14 -12.77
N SER A 52 4.59 0.50 -13.31
CA SER A 52 4.81 0.70 -14.75
C SER A 52 4.69 -0.61 -15.53
N LEU A 53 5.31 -1.68 -15.03
CA LEU A 53 5.17 -3.03 -15.58
C LEU A 53 3.71 -3.49 -15.55
N THR A 54 2.98 -3.17 -14.48
CA THR A 54 1.54 -3.44 -14.37
C THR A 54 0.74 -2.76 -15.48
N GLN A 55 1.07 -1.52 -15.87
CA GLN A 55 0.42 -0.86 -17.02
C GLN A 55 0.72 -1.58 -18.33
N LEU A 56 1.98 -2.01 -18.53
CA LEU A 56 2.40 -2.72 -19.74
C LEU A 56 1.67 -4.06 -19.86
N ILE A 57 1.57 -4.84 -18.79
CA ILE A 57 0.82 -6.10 -18.75
C ILE A 57 -0.63 -5.87 -19.17
N MET A 58 -1.30 -4.85 -18.61
CA MET A 58 -2.67 -4.51 -19.02
C MET A 58 -2.76 -4.07 -20.48
N ALA A 59 -1.79 -3.30 -20.98
CA ALA A 59 -1.77 -2.88 -22.38
C ALA A 59 -1.62 -4.05 -23.35
N VAL A 60 -0.70 -4.97 -23.07
CA VAL A 60 -0.49 -6.19 -23.87
C VAL A 60 -1.74 -7.07 -23.83
N GLY A 61 -2.34 -7.25 -22.64
CA GLY A 61 -3.62 -7.96 -22.47
C GLY A 61 -4.84 -7.20 -23.00
N ARG A 62 -4.65 -6.04 -23.63
CA ARG A 62 -5.71 -5.13 -24.11
C ARG A 62 -6.76 -4.79 -23.04
N VAL A 63 -6.38 -4.84 -21.77
CA VAL A 63 -7.19 -4.39 -20.63
C VAL A 63 -7.08 -2.87 -20.57
N SER A 64 -8.22 -2.19 -20.62
CA SER A 64 -8.26 -0.73 -20.54
C SER A 64 -8.90 -0.28 -19.24
N ALA A 65 -8.68 0.98 -18.90
CA ALA A 65 -9.39 1.64 -17.82
C ALA A 65 -10.90 1.54 -17.96
N SER A 66 -11.49 1.26 -19.12
CA SER A 66 -12.94 1.06 -19.28
C SER A 66 -13.44 -0.35 -18.92
N THR A 67 -12.57 -1.37 -18.91
CA THR A 67 -12.96 -2.76 -18.62
C THR A 67 -13.55 -2.86 -17.20
N PRO A 68 -14.69 -3.55 -16.99
CA PRO A 68 -15.28 -3.70 -15.67
C PRO A 68 -14.37 -4.57 -14.79
N LEU A 69 -14.15 -4.14 -13.55
CA LEU A 69 -13.43 -4.84 -12.47
C LEU A 69 -11.94 -5.18 -12.72
N ILE A 70 -11.58 -5.77 -13.86
CA ILE A 70 -10.23 -6.27 -14.19
C ILE A 70 -9.13 -5.23 -13.93
N PRO A 71 -9.24 -3.97 -14.39
CA PRO A 71 -8.23 -2.94 -14.12
C PRO A 71 -7.96 -2.71 -12.63
N SER A 72 -9.01 -2.78 -11.82
CA SER A 72 -8.89 -2.57 -10.38
C SER A 72 -8.23 -3.77 -9.70
N LEU A 73 -8.53 -4.99 -10.13
CA LEU A 73 -7.90 -6.21 -9.61
C LEU A 73 -6.43 -6.26 -9.98
N VAL A 74 -6.11 -6.13 -11.28
CA VAL A 74 -4.73 -6.18 -11.77
C VAL A 74 -3.92 -5.02 -11.20
N GLY A 75 -4.48 -3.81 -11.14
CA GLY A 75 -3.84 -2.66 -10.50
C GLY A 75 -3.62 -2.87 -9.00
N GLY A 76 -4.56 -3.50 -8.29
CA GLY A 76 -4.42 -3.85 -6.87
C GLY A 76 -3.28 -4.85 -6.65
N VAL A 77 -3.26 -5.94 -7.43
CA VAL A 77 -2.17 -6.92 -7.42
C VAL A 77 -0.82 -6.25 -7.70
N GLY A 78 -0.75 -5.39 -8.73
CA GLY A 78 0.48 -4.67 -9.07
C GLY A 78 1.00 -3.77 -7.96
N VAL A 79 0.11 -3.05 -7.25
CA VAL A 79 0.50 -2.25 -6.09
C VAL A 79 0.99 -3.16 -4.95
N THR A 80 0.27 -4.24 -4.64
CA THR A 80 0.64 -5.20 -3.60
C THR A 80 2.02 -5.81 -3.87
N THR A 81 2.25 -6.35 -5.07
CA THR A 81 3.53 -6.99 -5.42
C THR A 81 4.68 -5.98 -5.41
N SER A 82 4.47 -4.78 -5.95
CA SER A 82 5.47 -3.70 -5.90
C SER A 82 5.82 -3.33 -4.45
N SER A 83 4.83 -3.30 -3.57
CA SER A 83 5.02 -3.00 -2.13
C SER A 83 5.80 -4.10 -1.41
N ILE A 84 5.53 -5.36 -1.73
CA ILE A 84 6.29 -6.51 -1.20
C ILE A 84 7.75 -6.42 -1.66
N LEU A 85 8.01 -6.10 -2.93
CA LEU A 85 9.38 -5.94 -3.44
C LEU A 85 10.12 -4.79 -2.74
N VAL A 86 9.45 -3.67 -2.47
CA VAL A 86 10.03 -2.59 -1.65
C VAL A 86 10.33 -3.08 -0.23
N GLY A 87 9.41 -3.82 0.39
CA GLY A 87 9.63 -4.42 1.71
C GLY A 87 10.82 -5.38 1.76
N ALA A 88 10.93 -6.27 0.78
CA ALA A 88 12.06 -7.18 0.62
C ALA A 88 13.38 -6.44 0.40
N PHE A 89 13.36 -5.35 -0.38
CA PHE A 89 14.52 -4.49 -0.59
C PHE A 89 14.99 -3.80 0.71
N CYS A 90 14.05 -3.31 1.53
CA CYS A 90 14.37 -2.68 2.83
C CYS A 90 14.90 -3.70 3.85
N LEU A 91 14.45 -4.95 3.76
CA LEU A 91 14.80 -6.02 4.69
C LEU A 91 15.87 -6.97 4.14
N ARG A 92 16.58 -6.59 3.06
CA ARG A 92 17.53 -7.46 2.33
C ARG A 92 18.68 -8.01 3.17
N GLU A 93 19.01 -7.37 4.29
CA GLU A 93 20.06 -7.81 5.23
C GLU A 93 19.53 -8.81 6.28
N THR A 94 18.23 -9.07 6.26
CA THR A 94 17.53 -9.99 7.17
C THR A 94 16.74 -11.00 6.35
N ASP A 95 16.36 -12.14 6.94
CA ASP A 95 15.37 -13.02 6.34
C ASP A 95 13.97 -12.49 6.64
N PRO A 96 13.28 -11.80 5.70
CA PRO A 96 12.00 -11.18 6.00
C PRO A 96 10.95 -12.24 6.32
N SER A 97 10.33 -12.10 7.49
CA SER A 97 9.21 -12.96 7.86
C SER A 97 7.98 -12.70 6.96
N PRO A 98 7.08 -13.69 6.78
CA PRO A 98 5.82 -13.49 6.07
C PRO A 98 4.96 -12.36 6.63
N VAL A 99 5.04 -12.11 7.94
CA VAL A 99 4.33 -11.02 8.62
C VAL A 99 4.86 -9.66 8.17
N GLN A 100 6.18 -9.49 8.09
CA GLN A 100 6.80 -8.24 7.60
C GLN A 100 6.46 -7.98 6.12
N MET A 101 6.44 -9.02 5.28
CA MET A 101 6.01 -8.88 3.87
C MET A 101 4.54 -8.48 3.76
N THR A 102 3.68 -9.04 4.63
CA THR A 102 2.27 -8.67 4.70
C THR A 102 2.10 -7.21 5.16
N ALA A 103 2.87 -6.77 6.16
CA ALA A 103 2.87 -5.39 6.62
C ALA A 103 3.34 -4.42 5.53
N ALA A 104 4.37 -4.78 4.75
CA ALA A 104 4.83 -3.99 3.60
C ALA A 104 3.73 -3.87 2.53
N ALA A 105 3.07 -4.98 2.19
CA ALA A 105 1.93 -4.98 1.27
C ALA A 105 0.79 -4.06 1.74
N ALA A 106 0.38 -4.19 3.00
CA ALA A 106 -0.69 -3.39 3.58
C ALA A 106 -0.33 -1.89 3.62
N THR A 107 0.89 -1.56 4.04
CA THR A 107 1.41 -0.20 4.10
C THR A 107 1.45 0.45 2.71
N GLY A 108 1.95 -0.27 1.71
CA GLY A 108 2.00 0.25 0.34
C GLY A 108 0.62 0.44 -0.28
N LEU A 109 -0.34 -0.46 -0.03
CA LEU A 109 -1.73 -0.27 -0.46
C LEU A 109 -2.36 0.97 0.19
N LEU A 110 -2.13 1.17 1.49
CA LEU A 110 -2.64 2.32 2.24
C LEU A 110 -2.03 3.63 1.71
N LEU A 111 -0.70 3.72 1.64
CA LEU A 111 0.00 4.90 1.14
C LEU A 111 -0.37 5.21 -0.32
N PHE A 112 -0.49 4.20 -1.18
CA PHE A 112 -0.98 4.38 -2.54
C PHE A 112 -2.35 5.05 -2.57
N ARG A 113 -3.29 4.62 -1.71
CA ARG A 113 -4.63 5.24 -1.61
C ARG A 113 -4.57 6.66 -1.04
N LEU A 114 -3.79 6.88 0.03
CA LEU A 114 -3.63 8.21 0.66
C LEU A 114 -3.04 9.24 -0.30
N LEU A 115 -2.11 8.82 -1.16
CA LEU A 115 -1.51 9.63 -2.22
C LEU A 115 -2.44 9.79 -3.45
N GLY A 116 -3.72 9.47 -3.32
CA GLY A 116 -4.75 9.65 -4.35
C GLY A 116 -4.73 8.57 -5.44
N GLY A 117 -4.03 7.45 -5.21
CA GLY A 117 -3.97 6.31 -6.12
C GLY A 117 -5.32 5.62 -6.25
N ARG A 118 -5.65 5.25 -7.49
CA ARG A 118 -6.78 4.37 -7.81
C ARG A 118 -6.23 3.21 -8.63
N PHE A 119 -6.54 1.98 -8.26
CA PHE A 119 -6.01 0.81 -8.97
C PHE A 119 -6.36 0.83 -10.47
N ARG A 120 -7.58 1.21 -10.81
CA ARG A 120 -8.04 1.42 -12.19
C ARG A 120 -7.27 2.50 -12.96
N ALA A 121 -6.65 3.48 -12.28
CA ALA A 121 -5.87 4.53 -12.92
C ALA A 121 -4.50 4.05 -13.42
N LEU A 122 -4.06 2.85 -13.02
CA LEU A 122 -2.87 2.21 -13.60
C LEU A 122 -3.16 1.60 -14.97
N ALA A 123 -4.43 1.43 -15.36
CA ALA A 123 -4.77 0.86 -16.65
C ALA A 123 -4.60 1.87 -17.79
N PRO A 124 -4.25 1.41 -19.01
CA PRO A 124 -4.24 2.25 -20.19
C PRO A 124 -5.62 2.83 -20.49
N SER A 125 -5.69 4.07 -20.95
CA SER A 125 -6.97 4.67 -21.36
C SER A 125 -7.40 4.17 -22.74
N ASP A 126 -8.66 3.74 -22.89
CA ASP A 126 -9.28 3.54 -24.21
C ASP A 126 -9.84 4.90 -24.66
N PHE A 127 -9.47 5.35 -25.87
CA PHE A 127 -9.96 6.63 -26.37
C PHE A 127 -11.49 6.68 -26.53
N ARG A 128 -12.18 5.54 -26.64
CA ARG A 128 -13.64 5.49 -26.86
C ARG A 128 -14.47 5.61 -25.58
N HIS A 129 -13.83 5.64 -24.41
CA HIS A 129 -14.48 5.56 -23.11
C HIS A 129 -13.85 6.56 -22.11
N PRO A 130 -14.44 6.77 -20.92
CA PRO A 130 -13.74 7.45 -19.84
C PRO A 130 -12.39 6.79 -19.56
N GLY A 131 -11.32 7.57 -19.67
CA GLY A 131 -9.96 7.08 -19.45
C GLY A 131 -9.61 6.83 -17.98
N ALA A 132 -8.36 6.44 -17.75
CA ALA A 132 -7.78 6.15 -16.45
C ALA A 132 -7.93 7.30 -15.45
N PHE A 133 -7.93 8.55 -15.93
CA PHE A 133 -8.07 9.75 -15.12
C PHE A 133 -9.51 10.28 -15.05
N GLY A 134 -10.47 9.61 -15.71
CA GLY A 134 -11.89 9.93 -15.59
C GLY A 134 -12.46 9.52 -14.23
N HIS A 135 -13.30 10.38 -13.65
CA HIS A 135 -14.07 10.09 -12.46
C HIS A 135 -15.42 10.82 -12.49
N ALA A 136 -16.50 10.17 -12.05
CA ALA A 136 -17.85 10.74 -12.10
C ALA A 136 -17.98 12.06 -11.33
N LYS A 137 -17.33 12.19 -10.17
CA LYS A 137 -17.26 13.44 -9.37
C LYS A 137 -16.69 14.66 -10.13
N ILE A 138 -15.90 14.47 -11.19
CA ILE A 138 -15.28 15.57 -11.97
C ILE A 138 -15.89 15.66 -13.37
N SER A 139 -17.16 15.29 -13.50
CA SER A 139 -17.90 15.29 -14.75
C SER A 139 -19.28 15.89 -14.52
N LEU A 140 -19.86 16.45 -15.59
CA LEU A 140 -21.20 17.01 -15.57
C LEU A 140 -22.18 16.07 -16.26
N PRO A 141 -23.46 16.02 -15.86
CA PRO A 141 -24.50 15.41 -16.69
C PRO A 141 -24.47 16.03 -18.09
N ALA A 142 -24.62 15.21 -19.12
CA ALA A 142 -24.66 15.65 -20.51
C ALA A 142 -26.02 15.31 -21.13
N THR A 143 -26.49 16.18 -22.01
CA THR A 143 -27.59 15.87 -22.93
C THR A 143 -27.02 15.35 -24.25
N LEU A 144 -27.91 14.91 -25.16
CA LEU A 144 -27.54 14.54 -26.52
C LEU A 144 -27.01 15.73 -27.34
N GLU A 145 -27.26 16.96 -26.86
CA GLU A 145 -26.82 18.19 -27.48
C GLU A 145 -25.36 18.54 -27.13
N TYR A 146 -24.78 19.44 -27.90
CA TYR A 146 -23.46 19.98 -27.59
C TYR A 146 -23.50 20.78 -26.29
N ALA A 147 -22.41 20.70 -25.51
CA ALA A 147 -22.28 21.46 -24.28
C ALA A 147 -22.48 22.97 -24.54
N ASP A 148 -23.31 23.60 -23.72
CA ASP A 148 -23.52 25.05 -23.73
C ASP A 148 -22.30 25.82 -23.20
N GLY A 149 -22.36 27.16 -23.21
CA GLY A 149 -21.27 28.01 -22.73
C GLY A 149 -20.91 27.77 -21.26
N ASN A 150 -21.90 27.54 -20.40
CA ASN A 150 -21.72 27.35 -18.97
C ASN A 150 -21.05 26.00 -18.67
N ALA A 151 -21.53 24.92 -19.27
CA ALA A 151 -20.96 23.59 -19.16
C ALA A 151 -19.50 23.58 -19.68
N ARG A 152 -19.22 24.27 -20.79
CA ARG A 152 -17.85 24.42 -21.28
C ARG A 152 -16.96 25.15 -20.27
N ALA A 153 -17.43 26.23 -19.66
CA ALA A 153 -16.67 26.98 -18.66
C ALA A 153 -16.35 26.11 -17.42
N VAL A 154 -17.32 25.36 -16.91
CA VAL A 154 -17.11 24.44 -15.78
C VAL A 154 -16.14 23.31 -16.17
N ILE A 155 -16.26 22.75 -17.37
CA ILE A 155 -15.32 21.73 -17.86
C ILE A 155 -13.90 22.28 -18.01
N GLN A 156 -13.71 23.55 -18.41
CA GLN A 156 -12.36 24.15 -18.38
C GLN A 156 -11.80 24.16 -16.96
N SER A 157 -12.62 24.55 -15.97
CA SER A 157 -12.20 24.55 -14.56
C SER A 157 -11.86 23.15 -14.06
N PHE A 158 -12.67 22.13 -14.38
CA PHE A 158 -12.36 20.73 -14.06
C PHE A 158 -11.09 20.25 -14.75
N GLY A 159 -10.88 20.58 -16.03
CA GLY A 159 -9.68 20.22 -16.77
C GLY A 159 -8.42 20.86 -16.19
N ARG A 160 -8.48 22.13 -15.77
CA ARG A 160 -7.36 22.81 -15.11
C ARG A 160 -7.01 22.18 -13.75
N LEU A 161 -8.02 21.82 -12.95
CA LEU A 161 -7.83 21.28 -11.61
C LEU A 161 -7.42 19.79 -11.63
N TYR A 162 -8.13 18.97 -12.39
CA TYR A 162 -8.00 17.51 -12.34
C TYR A 162 -7.23 16.92 -13.53
N GLY A 163 -7.20 17.65 -14.65
CA GLY A 163 -6.54 17.24 -15.88
C GLY A 163 -7.47 16.53 -16.87
N CYS A 164 -6.91 16.19 -18.03
CA CYS A 164 -7.61 15.43 -19.06
C CYS A 164 -8.01 14.04 -18.54
N HIS A 165 -9.27 13.62 -18.72
CA HIS A 165 -9.73 12.30 -18.27
C HIS A 165 -9.03 11.12 -19.00
N THR A 166 -8.50 11.35 -20.20
CA THR A 166 -7.80 10.33 -20.99
C THR A 166 -6.31 10.24 -20.62
N CYS A 167 -5.55 11.32 -20.71
CA CYS A 167 -4.08 11.30 -20.52
C CYS A 167 -3.61 11.96 -19.22
N GLY A 168 -4.51 12.58 -18.47
CA GLY A 168 -4.18 13.21 -17.20
C GLY A 168 -3.41 14.53 -17.31
N ILE A 169 -3.12 15.06 -18.51
CA ILE A 169 -2.39 16.33 -18.60
C ILE A 169 -3.15 17.46 -17.87
N ARG A 170 -2.42 18.18 -17.01
CA ARG A 170 -2.87 19.34 -16.24
C ARG A 170 -1.99 20.51 -16.68
N SER A 171 -2.45 21.28 -17.67
CA SER A 171 -1.73 22.46 -18.12
C SER A 171 -2.70 23.62 -18.15
N ALA A 172 -2.30 24.75 -17.56
CA ALA A 172 -3.09 25.98 -17.60
C ALA A 172 -3.27 26.51 -19.03
N ALA A 173 -2.30 26.22 -19.92
CA ALA A 173 -2.35 26.57 -21.33
C ALA A 173 -3.19 25.60 -22.17
N ALA A 174 -3.54 24.42 -21.65
CA ALA A 174 -4.35 23.47 -22.39
C ALA A 174 -5.82 23.88 -22.40
N LYS A 175 -6.42 23.92 -23.60
CA LYS A 175 -7.87 24.01 -23.76
C LYS A 175 -8.49 22.62 -23.58
N PHE A 176 -9.52 22.54 -22.75
CA PHE A 176 -10.27 21.31 -22.52
C PHE A 176 -11.60 21.32 -23.28
N HIS A 177 -11.99 20.19 -23.83
CA HIS A 177 -13.28 19.99 -24.49
C HIS A 177 -14.20 19.22 -23.55
N ALA A 178 -15.50 19.55 -23.60
CA ALA A 178 -16.55 18.80 -22.93
C ALA A 178 -16.84 17.54 -23.74
N ASP A 179 -16.09 16.48 -23.47
CA ASP A 179 -16.20 15.21 -24.19
C ASP A 179 -17.40 14.39 -23.68
N HIS A 180 -18.28 13.98 -24.60
CA HIS A 180 -19.44 13.14 -24.30
C HIS A 180 -19.02 11.69 -24.06
N GLN A 181 -19.30 11.19 -22.86
CA GLN A 181 -19.06 9.79 -22.51
C GLN A 181 -20.33 9.09 -22.01
N PRO A 182 -20.76 7.98 -22.66
CA PRO A 182 -20.25 7.46 -23.94
C PRO A 182 -20.50 8.43 -25.10
N PRO A 183 -19.82 8.28 -26.26
CA PRO A 183 -20.07 9.12 -27.44
C PRO A 183 -21.54 9.08 -27.88
N VAL A 184 -22.08 10.18 -28.40
CA VAL A 184 -23.52 10.34 -28.75
C VAL A 184 -24.04 9.22 -29.65
N MET A 185 -23.28 8.81 -30.67
CA MET A 185 -23.67 7.71 -31.56
C MET A 185 -23.83 6.38 -30.81
N VAL A 186 -22.94 6.11 -29.84
CA VAL A 186 -23.00 4.92 -28.99
C VAL A 186 -24.19 5.01 -28.04
N ALA A 187 -24.42 6.16 -27.42
CA ALA A 187 -25.56 6.36 -26.52
C ALA A 187 -26.90 6.18 -27.25
N LYS A 188 -27.05 6.73 -28.47
CA LYS A 188 -28.26 6.55 -29.28
C LYS A 188 -28.49 5.08 -29.64
N ALA A 189 -27.47 4.41 -30.18
CA ALA A 189 -27.58 3.00 -30.56
C ALA A 189 -27.89 2.07 -29.37
N GLU A 190 -27.32 2.35 -28.19
CA GLU A 190 -27.62 1.58 -26.98
C GLU A 190 -29.03 1.87 -26.44
N ASN A 191 -29.49 3.13 -26.48
CA ASN A 191 -30.83 3.51 -26.04
C ASN A 191 -31.95 2.94 -26.94
N GLU A 192 -31.64 2.67 -28.21
CA GLU A 192 -32.56 2.00 -29.14
C GLU A 192 -32.70 0.49 -28.87
N ARG A 193 -31.82 -0.11 -28.06
CA ARG A 193 -31.92 -1.53 -27.72
C ARG A 193 -33.14 -1.80 -26.84
N PHE A 194 -33.84 -2.89 -27.15
CA PHE A 194 -35.01 -3.36 -26.41
C PHE A 194 -34.78 -3.40 -24.88
N TRP A 195 -33.64 -3.94 -24.43
CA TRP A 195 -33.30 -4.05 -23.01
C TRP A 195 -33.15 -2.68 -22.31
N ALA A 196 -32.60 -1.68 -23.00
CA ALA A 196 -32.48 -0.33 -22.45
C ALA A 196 -33.85 0.31 -22.25
N LYS A 197 -34.78 0.05 -23.16
CA LYS A 197 -36.14 0.61 -23.11
C LYS A 197 -36.98 0.06 -21.95
N TYR A 198 -36.84 -1.23 -21.62
CA TYR A 198 -37.76 -1.89 -20.67
C TYR A 198 -37.14 -2.30 -19.34
N ILE A 199 -35.81 -2.40 -19.24
CA ILE A 199 -35.17 -3.02 -18.06
C ILE A 199 -34.11 -2.12 -17.44
N THR A 200 -33.14 -1.64 -18.21
CA THR A 200 -32.01 -0.90 -17.62
C THR A 200 -32.22 0.62 -17.62
N GLY A 201 -33.20 1.12 -18.36
CA GLY A 201 -33.39 2.55 -18.59
C GLY A 201 -32.39 3.14 -19.59
N PRO A 202 -32.56 4.42 -19.96
CA PRO A 202 -31.69 5.10 -20.91
C PRO A 202 -30.29 5.32 -20.31
N ILE A 203 -29.26 5.17 -21.15
CA ILE A 203 -27.88 5.47 -20.81
C ILE A 203 -27.71 6.96 -20.55
N VAL A 204 -27.27 7.29 -19.34
CA VAL A 204 -26.92 8.66 -18.95
C VAL A 204 -25.54 9.01 -19.47
N GLN A 205 -25.46 10.02 -20.33
CA GLN A 205 -24.19 10.59 -20.79
C GLN A 205 -23.65 11.62 -19.81
N ARG A 206 -22.33 11.81 -19.82
CA ARG A 206 -21.65 12.82 -19.00
C ARG A 206 -20.54 13.52 -19.77
N TYR A 207 -20.29 14.78 -19.46
CA TYR A 207 -19.16 15.56 -19.98
C TYR A 207 -17.92 15.35 -19.12
N TYR A 208 -16.82 14.98 -19.75
CA TYR A 208 -15.50 14.90 -19.12
C TYR A 208 -14.53 15.91 -19.73
N PRO A 209 -13.59 16.49 -18.95
CA PRO A 209 -12.56 17.36 -19.50
C PRO A 209 -11.56 16.57 -20.33
N GLN A 210 -11.41 16.89 -21.62
CA GLN A 210 -10.47 16.23 -22.51
C GLN A 210 -9.59 17.23 -23.27
N CYS A 211 -8.27 17.03 -23.33
CA CYS A 211 -7.40 17.95 -24.09
C CYS A 211 -7.56 17.76 -25.61
N GLY A 212 -7.29 18.81 -26.39
CA GLY A 212 -7.43 18.77 -27.86
C GLY A 212 -6.67 17.62 -28.53
N GLY A 213 -5.46 17.31 -28.06
CA GLY A 213 -4.67 16.18 -28.59
C GLY A 213 -5.35 14.82 -28.39
N CYS A 214 -6.01 14.60 -27.25
CA CYS A 214 -6.76 13.36 -27.02
C CYS A 214 -8.08 13.34 -27.80
N SER A 215 -8.75 14.49 -27.88
CA SER A 215 -10.03 14.64 -28.58
C SER A 215 -9.89 14.35 -30.08
N ASN A 216 -8.85 14.87 -30.72
CA ASN A 216 -8.57 14.61 -32.14
C ASN A 216 -8.35 13.10 -32.42
N ILE A 217 -7.60 12.42 -31.54
CA ILE A 217 -7.35 10.98 -31.66
C ILE A 217 -8.65 10.20 -31.47
N GLN A 218 -9.41 10.53 -30.42
CA GLN A 218 -10.67 9.87 -30.12
C GLN A 218 -11.66 9.97 -31.27
N GLY A 219 -11.84 11.15 -31.87
CA GLY A 219 -12.76 11.31 -33.01
C GLY A 219 -12.45 10.35 -34.16
N ALA A 220 -11.17 10.16 -34.48
CA ALA A 220 -10.74 9.19 -35.49
C ALA A 220 -11.00 7.73 -35.07
N GLN A 221 -10.80 7.39 -33.79
CA GLN A 221 -11.03 6.03 -33.28
C GLN A 221 -12.52 5.69 -33.20
N VAL A 222 -13.37 6.62 -32.76
CA VAL A 222 -14.83 6.43 -32.66
C VAL A 222 -15.42 6.22 -34.04
N LYS A 223 -15.02 7.02 -35.05
CA LYS A 223 -15.47 6.85 -36.44
C LYS A 223 -15.14 5.46 -37.02
N LYS A 224 -13.97 4.91 -36.67
CA LYS A 224 -13.52 3.58 -37.14
C LYS A 224 -13.97 2.44 -36.24
N ASN A 225 -14.65 2.74 -35.12
CA ASN A 225 -14.88 1.81 -34.01
C ASN A 225 -13.59 1.05 -33.58
N ALA A 226 -12.43 1.69 -33.69
CA ALA A 226 -11.13 1.07 -33.46
C ALA A 226 -10.68 1.27 -32.01
N LYS A 227 -10.23 0.18 -31.35
CA LYS A 227 -9.67 0.26 -30.01
C LYS A 227 -8.21 0.70 -30.06
N LYS A 228 -7.94 1.91 -29.57
CA LYS A 228 -6.58 2.42 -29.34
C LYS A 228 -6.38 2.73 -27.86
N LEU A 229 -5.28 2.22 -27.30
CA LEU A 229 -4.93 2.41 -25.91
C LEU A 229 -3.88 3.50 -25.76
N LYS A 230 -3.96 4.27 -24.67
CA LYS A 230 -2.93 5.23 -24.25
C LYS A 230 -2.34 4.83 -22.90
N LEU A 231 -1.04 4.57 -22.91
CA LEU A 231 -0.23 4.36 -21.72
C LEU A 231 0.07 5.69 -21.01
N HIS A 232 0.32 5.61 -19.70
CA HIS A 232 0.55 6.77 -18.82
C HIS A 232 1.88 6.70 -18.08
N LEU A 233 2.88 6.02 -18.65
CA LEU A 233 4.20 5.78 -18.03
C LEU A 233 4.93 7.08 -17.68
N THR A 234 4.75 8.13 -18.48
CA THR A 234 5.38 9.44 -18.25
C THR A 234 4.50 10.39 -17.41
N SER A 235 3.28 9.98 -17.07
CA SER A 235 2.33 10.82 -16.32
C SER A 235 2.49 10.57 -14.82
N VAL A 236 3.61 11.02 -14.27
CA VAL A 236 3.94 10.86 -12.85
C VAL A 236 2.90 11.59 -11.98
N ARG A 237 2.62 10.98 -10.82
CA ARG A 237 1.60 11.35 -9.84
C ARG A 237 2.10 11.08 -8.43
N PRO A 238 1.54 11.72 -7.40
CA PRO A 238 1.97 11.51 -6.02
C PRO A 238 2.01 10.03 -5.62
N TYR A 239 1.02 9.22 -6.01
CA TYR A 239 0.98 7.78 -5.69
C TYR A 239 2.13 6.96 -6.30
N HIS A 240 2.87 7.47 -7.29
CA HIS A 240 4.07 6.78 -7.78
C HIS A 240 5.23 6.87 -6.79
N ALA A 241 5.21 7.83 -5.86
CA ALA A 241 6.17 7.95 -4.78
C ALA A 241 5.84 7.03 -3.57
N THR A 242 4.89 6.10 -3.70
CA THR A 242 4.51 5.20 -2.59
C THR A 242 5.71 4.45 -2.04
N GLY A 243 6.54 3.85 -2.90
CA GLY A 243 7.74 3.13 -2.45
C GLY A 243 8.74 4.01 -1.68
N PHE A 244 8.91 5.27 -2.11
CA PHE A 244 9.74 6.24 -1.41
C PHE A 244 9.22 6.51 0.01
N TRP A 245 7.92 6.79 0.14
CA TRP A 245 7.28 7.03 1.43
C TRP A 245 7.22 5.78 2.31
N MET A 246 7.12 4.59 1.71
CA MET A 246 7.20 3.33 2.45
C MET A 246 8.54 3.16 3.14
N VAL A 247 9.66 3.55 2.51
CA VAL A 247 10.97 3.47 3.16
C VAL A 247 11.08 4.53 4.27
N LEU A 248 10.70 5.77 3.98
CA LEU A 248 10.79 6.86 4.96
C LEU A 248 9.96 6.61 6.23
N PHE A 249 8.75 6.06 6.10
CA PHE A 249 7.83 5.81 7.22
C PHE A 249 7.84 4.37 7.72
N GLY A 250 8.48 3.43 7.02
CA GLY A 250 8.45 2.00 7.31
C GLY A 250 9.77 1.44 7.86
N ALA A 251 9.95 0.13 7.69
CA ALA A 251 10.98 -0.68 8.36
C ALA A 251 12.44 -0.25 8.15
N GLY A 252 12.75 0.56 7.12
CA GLY A 252 14.09 1.10 6.86
C GLY A 252 14.30 2.57 7.29
N GLY A 253 13.26 3.27 7.73
CA GLY A 253 13.33 4.67 8.13
C GLY A 253 13.63 4.86 9.62
N LEU A 254 13.22 6.01 10.18
CA LEU A 254 13.39 6.34 11.61
C LEU A 254 12.94 5.22 12.58
N GLY A 255 11.94 4.41 12.19
CA GLY A 255 11.48 3.27 12.98
C GLY A 255 12.48 2.12 13.08
N GLY A 256 13.28 1.86 12.03
CA GLY A 256 14.34 0.84 12.04
C GLY A 256 15.57 1.29 12.84
N TYR A 257 15.93 2.57 12.73
CA TYR A 257 17.02 3.17 13.52
C TYR A 257 16.73 3.14 15.03
N MET A 258 15.49 3.42 15.45
CA MET A 258 15.10 3.29 16.86
C MET A 258 15.11 1.83 17.36
N ALA A 259 14.81 0.86 16.50
CA ALA A 259 14.81 -0.55 16.87
C ALA A 259 16.24 -1.14 16.99
N THR A 260 17.21 -0.67 16.19
CA THR A 260 18.60 -1.16 16.22
C THR A 260 19.46 -0.45 17.26
N THR A 261 19.26 0.85 17.49
CA THR A 261 20.00 1.60 18.52
C THR A 261 19.73 1.09 19.93
N GLY A 262 18.54 0.53 20.20
CA GLY A 262 18.24 -0.11 21.48
C GLY A 262 18.93 -1.47 21.70
N ARG A 263 19.48 -2.12 20.66
CA ARG A 263 20.04 -3.48 20.77
C ARG A 263 21.56 -3.53 20.89
N ALA A 264 22.26 -2.49 20.46
CA ALA A 264 23.72 -2.47 20.43
C ALA A 264 24.35 -2.24 21.83
N ASP A 265 23.72 -1.43 22.68
CA ASP A 265 24.31 -1.08 23.99
C ASP A 265 24.16 -2.19 25.06
N ASP A 266 23.17 -3.08 24.94
CA ASP A 266 22.97 -4.17 25.91
C ASP A 266 23.87 -5.40 25.67
N SER A 267 24.50 -5.49 24.49
CA SER A 267 25.32 -6.65 24.12
C SER A 267 26.65 -6.76 24.87
N LYS A 268 27.09 -5.69 25.54
CA LYS A 268 28.34 -5.68 26.31
C LYS A 268 28.21 -6.16 27.76
N TYR A 269 26.98 -6.32 28.26
CA TYR A 269 26.72 -6.78 29.64
C TYR A 269 25.86 -8.06 29.73
N ALA A 270 25.34 -8.58 28.62
CA ALA A 270 24.54 -9.81 28.61
C ALA A 270 25.41 -11.07 28.47
N SER A 271 26.29 -11.33 29.44
CA SER A 271 26.77 -12.69 29.69
C SER A 271 25.90 -13.31 30.79
N SER A 272 25.29 -14.46 30.49
CA SER A 272 24.52 -15.29 31.42
C SER A 272 23.18 -14.73 31.95
N SER A 273 22.14 -14.78 31.13
CA SER A 273 20.86 -15.35 31.59
C SER A 273 19.91 -15.63 30.43
N SER A 274 19.32 -16.82 30.50
CA SER A 274 18.26 -17.31 29.65
C SER A 274 17.02 -16.41 29.74
N ALA A 275 16.70 -15.67 28.68
CA ALA A 275 15.36 -15.15 28.47
C ALA A 275 15.16 -14.81 27.00
N GLN A 276 14.34 -15.64 26.36
CA GLN A 276 13.96 -15.59 24.95
C GLN A 276 12.70 -14.73 24.73
N ASP A 277 12.49 -13.72 25.59
CA ASP A 277 11.32 -12.84 25.60
C ASP A 277 11.77 -11.38 25.41
N GLY A 278 12.09 -11.02 24.17
CA GLY A 278 12.22 -9.61 23.81
C GLY A 278 10.84 -8.96 23.65
N PRO A 279 10.70 -7.64 23.89
CA PRO A 279 9.44 -6.94 23.66
C PRO A 279 9.03 -7.07 22.19
N VAL A 280 7.85 -7.66 21.98
CA VAL A 280 7.23 -7.83 20.65
C VAL A 280 7.10 -6.46 19.99
N SER A 281 7.58 -6.33 18.76
CA SER A 281 7.49 -5.08 17.99
C SER A 281 6.02 -4.64 17.87
N LEU A 282 5.73 -3.34 18.00
CA LEU A 282 4.39 -2.79 17.79
C LEU A 282 3.78 -3.25 16.46
N VAL A 283 4.61 -3.40 15.42
CA VAL A 283 4.19 -3.90 14.10
C VAL A 283 3.72 -5.35 14.19
N GLU A 284 4.41 -6.18 14.96
CA GLU A 284 4.06 -7.58 15.16
C GLU A 284 2.81 -7.72 16.05
N GLN A 285 2.65 -6.83 17.03
CA GLN A 285 1.45 -6.73 17.85
C GLN A 285 0.22 -6.31 17.02
N VAL A 286 0.34 -5.27 16.19
CA VAL A 286 -0.71 -4.82 15.28
C VAL A 286 -1.00 -5.86 14.19
N ALA A 287 0.02 -6.55 13.66
CA ALA A 287 -0.18 -7.62 12.68
C ALA A 287 -0.86 -8.84 13.30
N HIS A 288 -0.53 -9.19 14.55
CA HIS A 288 -1.20 -10.24 15.31
C HIS A 288 -2.67 -9.88 15.55
N GLU A 289 -2.96 -8.65 15.97
CA GLU A 289 -4.32 -8.16 16.20
C GLU A 289 -5.12 -8.07 14.89
N ALA A 290 -4.53 -7.56 13.81
CA ALA A 290 -5.16 -7.53 12.49
C ALA A 290 -5.44 -8.94 11.92
N SER A 291 -4.54 -9.90 12.16
CA SER A 291 -4.75 -11.31 11.80
C SER A 291 -5.88 -11.93 12.62
N GLU A 292 -6.00 -11.58 13.90
CA GLU A 292 -7.10 -12.00 14.76
C GLU A 292 -8.45 -11.42 14.32
N VAL A 293 -8.47 -10.18 13.82
CA VAL A 293 -9.68 -9.52 13.29
C VAL A 293 -10.10 -10.05 11.91
N LEU A 294 -9.15 -10.35 11.01
CA LEU A 294 -9.42 -10.84 9.65
C LEU A 294 -9.82 -12.32 9.61
N GLN A 295 -9.43 -13.10 10.62
CA GLN A 295 -9.99 -14.43 10.82
C GLN A 295 -11.43 -14.27 11.33
N SER A 296 -12.39 -14.24 10.40
CA SER A 296 -13.83 -14.35 10.67
C SER A 296 -14.07 -15.30 11.85
N PRO A 297 -14.91 -14.96 12.85
CA PRO A 297 -14.96 -15.65 14.13
C PRO A 297 -15.19 -17.13 13.90
N VAL A 298 -14.12 -17.91 14.01
CA VAL A 298 -14.16 -19.36 13.89
C VAL A 298 -15.12 -19.83 15.00
N PRO A 299 -16.20 -20.58 14.67
CA PRO A 299 -17.15 -21.02 15.66
C PRO A 299 -16.39 -21.66 16.84
N PRO A 300 -16.73 -21.35 18.10
CA PRO A 300 -15.96 -21.83 19.25
C PRO A 300 -15.73 -23.35 19.26
N ALA A 301 -16.68 -24.11 18.71
CA ALA A 301 -16.57 -25.56 18.50
C ALA A 301 -15.41 -25.94 17.56
N VAL A 302 -15.26 -25.25 16.43
CA VAL A 302 -14.19 -25.50 15.44
C VAL A 302 -12.84 -25.11 16.02
N ALA A 303 -12.76 -23.97 16.73
CA ALA A 303 -11.54 -23.54 17.41
C ALA A 303 -11.09 -24.57 18.48
N LEU A 304 -12.03 -25.06 19.29
CA LEU A 304 -11.76 -26.11 20.29
C LEU A 304 -11.34 -27.43 19.66
N ALA A 305 -11.94 -27.82 18.52
CA ALA A 305 -11.56 -29.03 17.80
C ALA A 305 -10.11 -28.97 17.30
N ARG A 306 -9.69 -27.84 16.72
CA ARG A 306 -8.29 -27.63 16.29
C ARG A 306 -7.32 -27.72 17.46
N LEU A 307 -7.61 -27.04 18.58
CA LEU A 307 -6.75 -27.07 19.77
C LEU A 307 -6.63 -28.49 20.37
N ARG A 308 -7.69 -29.30 20.34
CA ARG A 308 -7.65 -30.71 20.77
C ARG A 308 -6.78 -31.56 19.85
N ALA A 309 -6.88 -31.37 18.54
CA ALA A 309 -6.05 -32.10 17.58
C ALA A 309 -4.56 -31.79 17.77
N THR A 310 -4.20 -30.52 17.95
CA THR A 310 -2.82 -30.11 18.24
C THR A 310 -2.32 -30.69 19.57
N GLU A 311 -3.15 -30.69 20.61
CA GLU A 311 -2.82 -31.27 21.91
C GLU A 311 -2.50 -32.78 21.80
N VAL A 312 -3.31 -33.53 21.04
CA VAL A 312 -3.07 -34.97 20.81
C VAL A 312 -1.75 -35.21 20.09
N ARG A 313 -1.47 -34.42 19.04
CA ARG A 313 -0.20 -34.50 18.29
C ARG A 313 1.00 -34.22 19.18
N LEU A 314 0.96 -33.16 19.99
CA LEU A 314 2.05 -32.80 20.89
C LEU A 314 2.24 -33.84 22.01
N LYS A 315 1.17 -34.44 22.52
CA LYS A 315 1.29 -35.55 23.48
C LYS A 315 1.95 -36.78 22.86
N GLN A 316 1.68 -37.06 21.58
CA GLN A 316 2.38 -38.12 20.86
C GLN A 316 3.87 -37.77 20.70
N GLU A 317 4.17 -36.57 20.20
CA GLU A 317 5.55 -36.11 20.02
C GLU A 317 6.34 -36.11 21.35
N ARG A 318 5.70 -35.76 22.46
CA ARG A 318 6.31 -35.82 23.80
C ARG A 318 6.71 -37.24 24.19
N ARG A 319 5.91 -38.25 23.84
CA ARG A 319 6.23 -39.67 24.11
C ARG A 319 7.42 -40.13 23.27
N ASP A 320 7.52 -39.63 22.05
CA ASP A 320 8.54 -40.03 21.09
C ASP A 320 9.84 -39.19 21.23
N ALA A 321 9.81 -38.08 21.99
CA ALA A 321 10.94 -37.18 22.17
C ALA A 321 12.00 -37.76 23.11
N ALA A 322 13.20 -38.02 22.57
CA ALA A 322 14.33 -38.56 23.32
C ALA A 322 15.09 -37.52 24.17
N SER A 323 14.96 -36.21 23.88
CA SER A 323 15.74 -35.17 24.55
C SER A 323 14.91 -34.37 25.57
N ILE A 324 15.48 -34.17 26.77
CA ILE A 324 14.86 -33.39 27.86
C ILE A 324 14.50 -31.97 27.44
N PRO A 325 15.37 -31.20 26.73
CA PRO A 325 15.01 -29.85 26.29
C PRO A 325 13.79 -29.81 25.36
N ARG A 326 13.62 -30.82 24.50
CA ARG A 326 12.45 -30.90 23.62
C ARG A 326 11.18 -31.21 24.41
N GLN A 327 11.25 -32.07 25.42
CA GLN A 327 10.11 -32.37 26.28
C GLN A 327 9.63 -31.12 27.04
N ILE A 328 10.56 -30.30 27.57
CA ILE A 328 10.24 -29.03 28.25
C ILE A 328 9.50 -28.08 27.29
N ALA A 329 10.02 -27.90 26.08
CA ALA A 329 9.39 -27.04 25.08
C ALA A 329 7.97 -27.53 24.68
N ILE A 330 7.76 -28.84 24.61
CA ILE A 330 6.43 -29.42 24.33
C ILE A 330 5.48 -29.20 25.52
N ASP A 331 5.96 -29.33 26.76
CA ASP A 331 5.17 -29.12 27.96
C ASP A 331 4.71 -27.65 28.11
N ASP A 332 5.57 -26.70 27.76
CA ASP A 332 5.23 -25.27 27.70
C ASP A 332 4.15 -24.98 26.65
N GLU A 333 4.25 -25.59 25.46
CA GLU A 333 3.25 -25.41 24.42
C GLU A 333 1.90 -26.06 24.79
N LEU A 334 1.93 -27.22 25.46
CA LEU A 334 0.72 -27.86 26.01
C LEU A 334 0.05 -26.98 27.07
N MET A 335 0.81 -26.29 27.92
CA MET A 335 0.30 -25.30 28.87
C MET A 335 -0.41 -24.14 28.16
N ARG A 336 0.21 -23.56 27.12
CA ARG A 336 -0.40 -22.49 26.31
C ARG A 336 -1.70 -22.95 25.64
N ILE A 337 -1.75 -24.18 25.11
CA ILE A 337 -2.98 -24.75 24.52
C ILE A 337 -4.08 -24.87 25.58
N ARG A 338 -3.77 -25.27 26.81
CA ARG A 338 -4.77 -25.35 27.91
C ARG A 338 -5.36 -23.98 28.23
N GLN A 339 -4.53 -22.95 28.32
CA GLN A 339 -4.98 -21.57 28.53
C GLN A 339 -5.88 -21.09 27.38
N LYS A 340 -5.47 -21.30 26.12
CA LYS A 340 -6.28 -20.96 24.94
C LYS A 340 -7.64 -21.67 24.94
N LYS A 341 -7.68 -22.96 25.27
CA LYS A 341 -8.94 -23.72 25.40
C LYS A 341 -9.85 -23.14 26.49
N ALA A 342 -9.29 -22.70 27.62
CA ALA A 342 -10.06 -22.08 28.70
C ALA A 342 -10.67 -20.74 28.26
N LEU A 343 -9.90 -19.89 27.57
CA LEU A 343 -10.38 -18.62 27.03
C LEU A 343 -11.50 -18.80 25.99
N VAL A 344 -11.35 -19.75 25.07
CA VAL A 344 -12.39 -20.04 24.06
C VAL A 344 -13.68 -20.53 24.73
N LYS A 345 -13.58 -21.39 25.76
CA LYS A 345 -14.74 -21.84 26.53
C LYS A 345 -15.41 -20.70 27.30
N ALA A 346 -14.63 -19.82 27.92
CA ALA A 346 -15.14 -18.65 28.64
C ALA A 346 -15.89 -17.71 27.69
N LYS A 347 -15.30 -17.38 26.52
CA LYS A 347 -15.95 -16.57 25.48
C LYS A 347 -17.23 -17.23 24.96
N ALA A 348 -17.24 -18.55 24.73
CA ALA A 348 -18.43 -19.27 24.28
C ALA A 348 -19.57 -19.23 25.30
N LYS A 349 -19.26 -19.27 26.61
CA LYS A 349 -20.24 -19.15 27.70
C LYS A 349 -20.76 -17.71 27.84
N ALA A 350 -19.94 -16.71 27.53
CA ALA A 350 -20.30 -15.30 27.64
C ALA A 350 -21.16 -14.78 26.47
N GLN A 351 -21.23 -15.51 25.35
CA GLN A 351 -22.13 -15.14 24.25
C GLN A 351 -23.57 -15.51 24.63
N PRO A 352 -24.47 -14.51 24.81
CA PRO A 352 -25.87 -14.81 25.07
C PRO A 352 -26.43 -15.62 23.89
N ALA A 353 -27.20 -16.67 24.19
CA ALA A 353 -27.89 -17.43 23.16
C ALA A 353 -28.73 -16.45 22.33
N LYS A 354 -28.31 -16.19 21.09
CA LYS A 354 -29.14 -15.47 20.13
C LYS A 354 -30.38 -16.33 19.90
N ARG A 355 -31.47 -15.97 20.58
CA ARG A 355 -32.81 -16.51 20.36
C ARG A 355 -33.36 -15.97 19.06
#